data_AF-A0A3N4H678-F1
#
_entry.id   AF-A0A3N4H678-F1
#
_cell.length_a   1.000
_cell.length_b   1.000
_cell.length_c   1.000
_cell.angle_alpha   90.00
_cell.angle_beta   90.00
_cell.angle_gamma   90.00
#
_symmetry.space_group_name_H-M   'P 1'
#
loop_
_entity.id
_entity.type
_entity.pdbx_description
1 polymer ?
#
loop_
_entity_poly.entity_id
_entity_poly.type
_entity_poly.pdbx_seq_one_letter_code
_entity_poly.pdbx_strand_id
1 'polypeptide(L)'
;MQVHVSNTRNEMGKAAGKAVEKRILKVLKKKESIRIVFAAAPSQNEFLSYLRNSKSIPWEKVSAFHMDEYIGLQPDDPALFSNFLKRNLFDHLNFKEVFLINGDKNIEQEIDRYTALIEKAPIDIVCMGIGENGHIAFNDPPIADFNDPKTLKTVELDQACRQQQVNDACFPTIEQVPTHAITLTVPALLNASFISCVVPGKYKKNALEKSLYGPIETLCPASILRIHGDCHLFTDKGAYTEPSQLHFERETIGKDLFTGNFSLLNSENKRIETQIKPLAKDSNKLPFFAPGLVDLQVNGVNGVDFNDLLLTKEDLERAVTYLLSQGVSSFFPTLITNEKSRILSLLNIIRKVCEENPLVNSCIAGIHLEGPFISSLEGARGAHNSNYIQKPDWNLVQKFQQASGGRIKLITLAPELTGAMGLIKKCHKSGINVAIGHSLASDKIIEEAVLAGANLSTHLGNAVPLMLPRHPNLLWDQLANDSLYVSLIADGFHLGESFLKVVLKTKGEKAFLVSDSTMFCGMKAGEYKSHIGEEVVLEPNGKLSLKYGNGLLAGASKNLLEGVQYLIDKNMKSPSEAWEMASIIPFTFLDISTNQDVIIFSLSELGQIFIQKVVKEGQVAFQQKT
;
A
#
# COMPACT_ATOMS: atom_id res chain seq x y z
N MET A 1 -13.56 27.20 -6.75
CA MET A 1 -13.35 26.89 -8.18
C MET A 1 -14.66 26.46 -8.85
N GLN A 2 -14.96 26.95 -10.06
CA GLN A 2 -16.15 26.60 -10.85
C GLN A 2 -15.75 25.67 -12.02
N VAL A 3 -16.46 24.56 -12.21
CA VAL A 3 -16.12 23.53 -13.21
C VAL A 3 -17.07 23.60 -14.40
N HIS A 4 -16.51 23.62 -15.61
CA HIS A 4 -17.22 23.68 -16.88
C HIS A 4 -16.81 22.46 -17.73
N VAL A 5 -17.75 21.53 -17.93
CA VAL A 5 -17.49 20.26 -18.64
C VAL A 5 -18.10 20.33 -20.04
N SER A 6 -17.30 20.08 -21.07
CA SER A 6 -17.74 20.05 -22.47
C SER A 6 -17.67 18.63 -23.06
N ASN A 7 -18.44 18.36 -24.12
CA ASN A 7 -18.41 17.02 -24.73
C ASN A 7 -17.12 16.78 -25.53
N THR A 8 -16.56 17.84 -26.10
CA THR A 8 -15.36 17.77 -26.92
C THR A 8 -14.33 18.82 -26.52
N ARG A 9 -13.06 18.53 -26.84
CA ARG A 9 -11.94 19.45 -26.65
C ARG A 9 -12.14 20.80 -27.36
N ASN A 10 -12.75 20.80 -28.54
CA ASN A 10 -13.05 22.03 -29.29
C ASN A 10 -14.14 22.89 -28.60
N GLU A 11 -15.20 22.26 -28.08
CA GLU A 11 -16.22 22.96 -27.30
C GLU A 11 -15.62 23.56 -26.02
N MET A 12 -14.78 22.79 -25.33
CA MET A 12 -14.06 23.22 -24.13
C MET A 12 -13.20 24.45 -24.41
N GLY A 13 -12.36 24.41 -25.45
CA GLY A 13 -11.51 25.54 -25.83
C GLY A 13 -12.31 26.81 -26.16
N LYS A 14 -13.43 26.68 -26.88
CA LYS A 14 -14.35 27.80 -27.16
C LYS A 14 -15.00 28.35 -25.89
N ALA A 15 -15.40 27.49 -24.95
CA ALA A 15 -16.01 27.90 -23.69
C ALA A 15 -15.02 28.69 -22.82
N ALA A 16 -13.78 28.19 -22.69
CA ALA A 16 -12.70 28.88 -22.01
C ALA A 16 -12.39 30.23 -22.66
N GLY A 17 -12.28 30.25 -23.99
CA GLY A 17 -11.99 31.46 -24.77
C GLY A 17 -13.06 32.55 -24.58
N LYS A 18 -14.34 32.17 -24.63
CA LYS A 18 -15.48 33.07 -24.35
C LYS A 18 -15.44 33.63 -22.93
N ALA A 19 -15.08 32.82 -21.94
CA ALA A 19 -15.02 33.26 -20.56
C ALA A 19 -13.91 34.31 -20.35
N VAL A 20 -12.73 34.07 -20.92
CA VAL A 20 -11.61 35.02 -20.90
C VAL A 20 -11.94 36.29 -21.67
N GLU A 21 -12.50 36.20 -22.89
CA GLU A 21 -12.96 37.35 -23.68
C GLU A 21 -13.95 38.22 -22.88
N LYS A 22 -14.97 37.60 -22.28
CA LYS A 22 -15.95 38.30 -21.44
C LYS A 22 -15.30 38.96 -20.24
N ARG A 23 -14.32 38.31 -19.61
CA ARG A 23 -13.56 38.87 -18.48
C ARG A 23 -12.75 40.09 -18.91
N ILE A 24 -12.03 40.01 -20.03
CA ILE A 24 -11.25 41.10 -20.59
C ILE A 24 -12.14 42.33 -20.82
N LEU A 25 -13.25 42.15 -21.54
CA LEU A 25 -14.19 43.23 -21.82
C LEU A 25 -14.80 43.83 -20.56
N LYS A 26 -15.05 43.01 -19.52
CA LYS A 26 -15.57 43.50 -18.23
C LYS A 26 -14.54 44.35 -17.48
N VAL A 27 -13.27 43.94 -17.46
CA VAL A 27 -12.20 44.67 -16.78
C VAL A 27 -11.89 45.99 -17.50
N LEU A 28 -11.85 45.98 -18.84
CA LEU A 28 -11.55 47.16 -19.64
C LEU A 28 -12.65 48.22 -19.65
N LYS A 29 -13.83 47.94 -19.09
CA LYS A 29 -14.82 48.98 -18.75
C LYS A 29 -14.40 49.86 -17.57
N LYS A 30 -13.47 49.38 -16.74
CA LYS A 30 -13.02 50.02 -15.50
C LYS A 30 -11.54 50.40 -15.51
N LYS A 31 -10.73 49.75 -16.35
CA LYS A 31 -9.28 49.97 -16.48
C LYS A 31 -8.92 50.31 -17.93
N GLU A 32 -7.90 51.14 -18.11
CA GLU A 32 -7.39 51.47 -19.45
C GLU A 32 -6.65 50.31 -20.13
N SER A 33 -6.02 49.44 -19.33
CA SER A 33 -5.33 48.25 -19.82
C SER A 33 -5.48 47.09 -18.84
N ILE A 34 -5.21 45.87 -19.32
CA ILE A 34 -5.33 44.62 -18.59
C ILE A 34 -4.03 43.81 -18.69
N ARG A 35 -3.65 43.12 -17.61
CA ARG A 35 -2.44 42.30 -17.52
C ARG A 35 -2.82 40.81 -17.48
N ILE A 36 -2.32 40.02 -18.43
CA ILE A 36 -2.73 38.62 -18.60
C ILE A 36 -1.51 37.72 -18.73
N VAL A 37 -1.47 36.63 -17.96
CA VAL A 37 -0.48 35.55 -18.08
C VAL A 37 -1.06 34.41 -18.92
N PHE A 38 -0.29 33.88 -19.86
CA PHE A 38 -0.67 32.79 -20.76
C PHE A 38 0.24 31.58 -20.60
N ALA A 39 -0.37 30.39 -20.51
CA ALA A 39 0.34 29.12 -20.56
C ALA A 39 0.65 28.67 -21.98
N ALA A 40 1.78 27.98 -22.15
CA ALA A 40 2.21 27.39 -23.40
C ALA A 40 2.16 25.87 -23.29
N ALA A 41 1.20 25.24 -23.96
CA ALA A 41 1.16 23.78 -24.09
C ALA A 41 0.21 23.39 -25.22
N PRO A 42 0.39 22.21 -25.85
CA PRO A 42 -0.57 21.69 -26.81
C PRO A 42 -2.00 21.64 -26.25
N SER A 43 -2.17 21.40 -24.95
CA SER A 43 -3.48 21.39 -24.27
C SER A 43 -4.27 22.72 -24.39
N GLN A 44 -3.58 23.82 -24.73
CA GLN A 44 -4.17 25.15 -24.86
C GLN A 44 -4.60 25.49 -26.30
N ASN A 45 -4.29 24.65 -27.30
CA ASN A 45 -4.43 24.99 -28.73
C ASN A 45 -5.82 25.52 -29.12
N GLU A 46 -6.90 24.83 -28.74
CA GLU A 46 -8.26 25.23 -29.10
C GLU A 46 -8.69 26.53 -28.41
N PHE A 47 -8.21 26.74 -27.18
CA PHE A 47 -8.44 27.97 -26.41
C PHE A 47 -7.72 29.16 -27.03
N LEU A 48 -6.43 29.02 -27.34
CA LEU A 48 -5.62 30.06 -27.98
C LEU A 48 -6.15 30.38 -29.38
N SER A 49 -6.57 29.36 -30.13
CA SER A 49 -7.21 29.53 -31.44
C SER A 49 -8.50 30.35 -31.35
N TYR A 50 -9.33 30.15 -30.32
CA TYR A 50 -10.49 31.01 -30.10
C TYR A 50 -10.09 32.47 -29.88
N LEU A 51 -9.13 32.72 -28.97
CA LEU A 51 -8.70 34.08 -28.65
C LEU A 51 -8.12 34.80 -29.88
N ARG A 52 -7.28 34.11 -30.66
CA ARG A 52 -6.70 34.63 -31.91
C ARG A 52 -7.75 35.06 -32.93
N ASN A 53 -8.89 34.37 -32.97
CA ASN A 53 -9.98 34.67 -33.90
C ASN A 53 -11.05 35.62 -33.34
N SER A 54 -10.93 36.05 -32.08
CA SER A 54 -11.84 37.03 -31.50
C SER A 54 -11.62 38.41 -32.12
N LYS A 55 -12.72 39.01 -32.60
CA LYS A 55 -12.76 40.40 -33.07
C LYS A 55 -13.22 41.40 -31.99
N SER A 56 -13.59 40.90 -30.82
CA SER A 56 -14.16 41.73 -29.76
C SER A 56 -13.08 42.25 -28.80
N ILE A 57 -11.98 41.52 -28.65
CA ILE A 57 -10.93 41.86 -27.69
C ILE A 57 -10.06 42.99 -28.25
N PRO A 58 -9.96 44.14 -27.54
CA PRO A 58 -9.03 45.22 -27.90
C PRO A 58 -7.61 44.87 -27.44
N TRP A 59 -6.90 44.08 -28.24
CA TRP A 59 -5.57 43.57 -27.91
C TRP A 59 -4.55 44.67 -27.61
N GLU A 60 -4.73 45.87 -28.18
CA GLU A 60 -3.86 47.04 -27.95
C GLU A 60 -3.94 47.58 -26.51
N LYS A 61 -4.86 47.03 -25.70
CA LYS A 61 -5.01 47.31 -24.27
C LYS A 61 -4.54 46.15 -23.39
N VAL A 62 -4.04 45.06 -23.97
CA VAL A 62 -3.62 43.85 -23.25
C VAL A 62 -2.09 43.81 -23.14
N SER A 63 -1.57 43.80 -21.93
CA SER A 63 -0.16 43.46 -21.64
C SER A 63 -0.09 41.96 -21.34
N ALA A 64 0.62 41.21 -22.18
CA ALA A 64 0.73 39.76 -22.10
C ALA A 64 2.04 39.31 -21.45
N PHE A 65 1.95 38.25 -20.66
CA PHE A 65 3.05 37.57 -19.97
C PHE A 65 2.97 36.08 -20.27
N HIS A 66 4.08 35.35 -20.19
CA HIS A 66 4.08 33.89 -20.12
C HIS A 66 4.61 33.42 -18.75
N MET A 67 4.37 32.17 -18.36
CA MET A 67 4.56 31.72 -16.98
C MET A 67 5.77 30.85 -16.72
N ASP A 68 6.36 30.27 -17.76
CA ASP A 68 7.46 29.33 -17.68
C ASP A 68 8.32 29.38 -18.95
N GLU A 69 9.59 29.03 -18.79
CA GLU A 69 10.52 28.85 -19.90
C GLU A 69 11.63 27.87 -19.54
N TYR A 70 12.09 27.10 -20.53
CA TYR A 70 13.23 26.21 -20.36
C TYR A 70 14.56 26.97 -20.25
N ILE A 71 15.49 26.44 -19.45
CA ILE A 71 16.85 26.96 -19.39
C ILE A 71 17.75 26.20 -20.38
N GLY A 72 18.53 26.95 -21.17
CA GLY A 72 19.61 26.41 -22.00
C GLY A 72 19.25 26.01 -23.44
N LEU A 73 18.04 26.29 -23.90
CA LEU A 73 17.67 26.16 -25.32
C LEU A 73 18.07 27.41 -26.12
N GLN A 74 18.25 27.26 -27.43
CA GLN A 74 18.56 28.39 -28.32
C GLN A 74 17.33 29.30 -28.48
N PRO A 75 17.49 30.64 -28.63
CA PRO A 75 16.36 31.58 -28.69
C PRO A 75 15.30 31.31 -29.77
N ASP A 76 15.67 30.65 -30.86
CA ASP A 76 14.78 30.28 -31.97
C ASP A 76 14.24 28.84 -31.87
N ASP A 77 14.58 28.10 -30.82
CA ASP A 77 14.18 26.71 -30.63
C ASP A 77 12.64 26.60 -30.59
N PRO A 78 12.04 25.71 -31.39
CA PRO A 78 10.59 25.58 -31.44
C PRO A 78 9.96 25.08 -30.14
N ALA A 79 10.72 24.39 -29.28
CA ALA A 79 10.24 23.85 -28.00
C ALA A 79 10.11 24.92 -26.92
N LEU A 80 10.76 26.09 -27.07
CA LEU A 80 10.58 27.22 -26.15
C LEU A 80 9.11 27.63 -26.06
N PHE A 81 8.64 27.85 -24.84
CA PHE A 81 7.26 28.23 -24.55
C PHE A 81 6.93 29.63 -25.04
N SER A 82 7.90 30.54 -25.00
CA SER A 82 7.80 31.84 -25.68
C SER A 82 7.54 31.70 -27.18
N ASN A 83 8.27 30.81 -27.87
CA ASN A 83 8.11 30.58 -29.30
C ASN A 83 6.79 29.86 -29.61
N PHE A 84 6.33 28.96 -28.74
CA PHE A 84 4.98 28.40 -28.84
C PHE A 84 3.90 29.49 -28.80
N LEU A 85 3.97 30.43 -27.86
CA LEU A 85 2.98 31.50 -27.73
C LEU A 85 3.06 32.52 -28.87
N LYS A 86 4.25 32.86 -29.36
CA LYS A 86 4.44 33.66 -30.59
C LYS A 86 3.70 33.06 -31.78
N ARG A 87 3.95 31.78 -32.06
CA ARG A 87 3.33 31.05 -33.17
C ARG A 87 1.81 30.94 -33.06
N ASN A 88 1.28 30.80 -31.85
CA ASN A 88 -0.14 30.54 -31.63
C ASN A 88 -0.98 31.79 -31.33
N LEU A 89 -0.38 32.86 -30.79
CA LEU A 89 -1.10 34.03 -30.30
C LEU A 89 -0.36 35.36 -30.48
N PHE A 90 0.85 35.51 -29.92
CA PHE A 90 1.46 36.83 -29.72
C PHE A 90 1.84 37.56 -31.01
N ASP A 91 2.35 36.86 -32.03
CA ASP A 91 2.74 37.50 -33.30
C ASP A 91 1.55 37.77 -34.23
N HIS A 92 0.35 37.32 -33.86
CA HIS A 92 -0.85 37.43 -34.69
C HIS A 92 -1.78 38.57 -34.30
N LEU A 93 -1.52 39.23 -33.17
CA LEU A 93 -2.42 40.20 -32.56
C LEU A 93 -1.63 41.43 -32.08
N ASN A 94 -2.27 42.59 -32.10
CA ASN A 94 -1.62 43.85 -31.72
C ASN A 94 -1.69 44.06 -30.20
N PHE A 95 -0.87 43.34 -29.43
CA PHE A 95 -0.79 43.51 -27.98
C PHE A 95 -0.23 44.89 -27.59
N LYS A 96 -0.61 45.42 -26.42
CA LYS A 96 0.01 46.63 -25.86
C LYS A 96 1.49 46.41 -25.63
N GLU A 97 1.81 45.34 -24.92
CA GLU A 97 3.15 44.89 -24.57
C GLU A 97 3.14 43.36 -24.45
N VAL A 98 4.23 42.70 -24.82
CA VAL A 98 4.44 41.26 -24.64
C VAL A 98 5.75 41.06 -23.87
N PHE A 99 5.67 40.40 -22.72
CA PHE A 99 6.81 40.15 -21.84
C PHE A 99 7.13 38.65 -21.82
N LEU A 100 8.31 38.32 -22.33
CA LEU A 100 8.85 36.96 -22.37
C LEU A 100 10.00 36.83 -21.36
N ILE A 101 10.11 35.65 -20.76
CA ILE A 101 11.19 35.13 -19.93
C ILE A 101 12.28 34.66 -20.87
N ASN A 102 13.51 35.01 -20.56
CA ASN A 102 14.69 34.61 -21.28
C ASN A 102 15.45 33.50 -20.54
N GLY A 103 15.31 32.26 -21.01
CA GLY A 103 16.01 31.10 -20.44
C GLY A 103 17.48 30.93 -20.84
N ASP A 104 18.11 31.95 -21.45
CA ASP A 104 19.53 31.94 -21.85
C ASP A 104 20.45 32.47 -20.72
N LYS A 105 21.56 33.15 -21.04
CA LYS A 105 22.57 33.58 -20.06
C LYS A 105 22.01 34.61 -19.06
N ASN A 106 22.58 34.59 -17.85
CA ASN A 106 22.26 35.47 -16.71
C ASN A 106 20.87 35.25 -16.10
N ILE A 107 20.54 33.99 -15.80
CA ILE A 107 19.25 33.56 -15.20
C ILE A 107 18.85 34.37 -13.96
N GLU A 108 19.77 34.70 -13.08
CA GLU A 108 19.48 35.51 -11.89
C GLU A 108 18.98 36.93 -12.26
N GLN A 109 19.65 37.59 -13.20
CA GLN A 109 19.23 38.92 -13.68
C GLN A 109 17.87 38.85 -14.38
N GLU A 110 17.61 37.75 -15.09
CA GLU A 110 16.32 37.53 -15.72
C GLU A 110 15.21 37.33 -14.69
N ILE A 111 15.47 36.57 -13.62
CA ILE A 111 14.54 36.40 -12.51
C ILE A 111 14.19 37.76 -11.89
N ASP A 112 15.19 38.60 -11.62
CA ASP A 112 14.98 39.93 -11.05
C ASP A 112 14.17 40.82 -12.00
N ARG A 113 14.52 40.84 -13.29
CA ARG A 113 13.84 41.62 -14.32
C ARG A 113 12.37 41.21 -14.45
N TYR A 114 12.09 39.92 -14.55
CA TYR A 114 10.74 39.42 -14.79
C TYR A 114 9.88 39.51 -13.51
N THR A 115 10.48 39.31 -12.33
CA THR A 115 9.83 39.57 -11.04
C THR A 115 9.36 41.02 -10.94
N ALA A 116 10.25 41.99 -11.23
CA ALA A 116 9.88 43.41 -11.22
C ALA A 116 8.75 43.74 -12.22
N LEU A 117 8.73 43.06 -13.37
CA LEU A 117 7.65 43.23 -14.35
C LEU A 117 6.30 42.69 -13.85
N ILE A 118 6.28 41.54 -13.17
CA ILE A 118 5.05 40.94 -12.61
C ILE A 118 4.54 41.78 -11.44
N GLU A 119 5.42 42.17 -10.52
CA GLU A 119 5.08 42.91 -9.29
C GLU A 119 4.69 44.37 -9.54
N LYS A 120 5.05 44.94 -10.71
CA LYS A 120 4.72 46.33 -11.09
C LYS A 120 3.24 46.68 -10.90
N ALA A 121 2.33 45.72 -11.14
CA ALA A 121 0.89 45.87 -10.91
C ALA A 121 0.21 44.49 -10.88
N PRO A 122 -0.94 44.35 -10.20
CA PRO A 122 -1.67 43.08 -10.11
C PRO A 122 -1.95 42.46 -11.48
N ILE A 123 -1.85 41.13 -11.56
CA ILE A 123 -2.27 40.37 -12.72
C ILE A 123 -3.80 40.25 -12.70
N ASP A 124 -4.45 40.58 -13.82
CA ASP A 124 -5.91 40.54 -13.90
C ASP A 124 -6.42 39.13 -14.24
N ILE A 125 -5.71 38.42 -15.11
CA ILE A 125 -6.07 37.09 -15.59
C ILE A 125 -4.84 36.20 -15.67
N VAL A 126 -4.95 34.96 -15.18
CA VAL A 126 -4.00 33.88 -15.51
C VAL A 126 -4.72 32.78 -16.27
N CYS A 127 -4.22 32.48 -17.47
CA CYS A 127 -4.66 31.36 -18.30
C CYS A 127 -3.66 30.22 -18.16
N MET A 128 -4.06 29.11 -17.54
CA MET A 128 -3.17 27.99 -17.20
C MET A 128 -3.75 26.61 -17.54
N GLY A 129 -2.95 25.56 -17.39
CA GLY A 129 -3.39 24.16 -17.42
C GLY A 129 -2.96 23.40 -16.16
N ILE A 130 -3.26 22.10 -16.12
CA ILE A 130 -2.84 21.18 -15.05
C ILE A 130 -1.99 20.04 -15.66
N GLY A 131 -0.87 19.72 -15.01
CA GLY A 131 0.03 18.62 -15.32
C GLY A 131 -0.60 17.23 -15.08
N GLU A 132 -0.02 16.16 -15.63
CA GLU A 132 -0.50 14.78 -15.35
C GLU A 132 -0.27 14.35 -13.89
N ASN A 133 0.66 15.00 -13.18
CA ASN A 133 0.91 14.84 -11.75
C ASN A 133 0.18 15.89 -10.89
N GLY A 134 -0.63 16.78 -11.50
CA GLY A 134 -1.31 17.87 -10.79
C GLY A 134 -0.51 19.16 -10.63
N HIS A 135 0.67 19.30 -11.26
CA HIS A 135 1.41 20.56 -11.24
C HIS A 135 0.65 21.71 -11.93
N ILE A 136 1.01 22.94 -11.56
CA ILE A 136 0.64 24.17 -12.26
C ILE A 136 1.90 24.94 -12.64
N ALA A 137 2.01 25.33 -13.93
CA ALA A 137 3.30 25.69 -14.53
C ALA A 137 4.36 24.60 -14.22
N PHE A 138 5.62 24.94 -13.91
CA PHE A 138 6.61 23.96 -13.44
C PHE A 138 6.70 23.86 -11.91
N ASN A 139 5.62 24.13 -11.18
CA ASN A 139 5.56 23.86 -9.74
C ASN A 139 5.17 22.39 -9.53
N ASP A 140 6.11 21.48 -9.76
CA ASP A 140 5.94 20.03 -9.59
C ASP A 140 5.85 19.61 -8.10
N PRO A 141 5.20 18.47 -7.77
CA PRO A 141 4.98 18.05 -6.39
C PRO A 141 6.21 18.07 -5.45
N PRO A 142 7.42 17.67 -5.87
CA PRO A 142 8.59 17.68 -4.98
C PRO A 142 9.08 19.09 -4.60
N ILE A 143 8.72 20.12 -5.37
CA ILE A 143 9.27 21.49 -5.28
C ILE A 143 8.19 22.57 -5.12
N ALA A 144 6.91 22.18 -5.15
CA ALA A 144 5.79 23.07 -4.99
C ALA A 144 5.72 23.58 -3.55
N ASP A 145 5.52 24.90 -3.41
CA ASP A 145 5.37 25.57 -2.13
C ASP A 145 4.23 26.59 -2.24
N PHE A 146 3.20 26.43 -1.41
CA PHE A 146 2.04 27.33 -1.38
C PHE A 146 2.33 28.66 -0.68
N ASN A 147 3.48 28.78 -0.01
CA ASN A 147 3.94 29.99 0.66
C ASN A 147 5.30 30.47 0.11
N ASP A 148 5.62 30.10 -1.13
CA ASP A 148 6.90 30.47 -1.75
C ASP A 148 7.09 32.00 -1.71
N PRO A 149 8.17 32.51 -1.09
CA PRO A 149 8.37 33.95 -0.95
C PRO A 149 8.80 34.62 -2.26
N LYS A 150 9.17 33.85 -3.30
CA LYS A 150 9.60 34.39 -4.59
C LYS A 150 8.43 34.50 -5.55
N THR A 151 8.46 35.46 -6.47
CA THR A 151 7.50 35.54 -7.59
C THR A 151 7.87 34.59 -8.73
N LEU A 152 9.17 34.47 -9.00
CA LEU A 152 9.75 33.68 -10.08
C LEU A 152 10.95 32.90 -9.52
N LYS A 153 11.11 31.64 -9.92
CA LYS A 153 12.23 30.81 -9.47
C LYS A 153 12.75 29.87 -10.56
N THR A 154 13.99 29.44 -10.39
CA THR A 154 14.54 28.27 -11.10
C THR A 154 14.07 27.00 -10.42
N VAL A 155 13.72 26.01 -11.23
CA VAL A 155 13.28 24.68 -10.79
C VAL A 155 14.03 23.60 -11.54
N GLU A 156 14.32 22.50 -10.85
CA GLU A 156 14.73 21.25 -11.49
C GLU A 156 13.46 20.49 -11.88
N LEU A 157 13.38 20.07 -13.15
CA LEU A 157 12.22 19.38 -13.69
C LEU A 157 12.21 17.93 -13.26
N ASP A 158 11.10 17.49 -12.65
CA ASP A 158 10.95 16.10 -12.24
C ASP A 158 10.90 15.15 -13.46
N GLN A 159 11.21 13.87 -13.25
CA GLN A 159 11.28 12.90 -14.33
C GLN A 159 9.93 12.69 -15.03
N ALA A 160 8.81 12.76 -14.31
CA ALA A 160 7.47 12.58 -14.88
C ALA A 160 7.06 13.79 -15.74
N CYS A 161 7.37 15.00 -15.29
CA CYS A 161 7.21 16.27 -15.99
C CYS A 161 8.01 16.25 -17.29
N ARG A 162 9.28 15.84 -17.25
CA ARG A 162 10.12 15.69 -18.46
C ARG A 162 9.56 14.64 -19.42
N GLN A 163 9.09 13.50 -18.90
CA GLN A 163 8.46 12.46 -19.72
C GLN A 163 7.16 12.97 -20.38
N GLN A 164 6.39 13.82 -19.70
CA GLN A 164 5.19 14.42 -20.27
C GLN A 164 5.51 15.28 -21.51
N GLN A 165 6.64 16.01 -21.51
CA GLN A 165 7.04 16.83 -22.66
C GLN A 165 7.35 16.00 -23.90
N VAL A 166 7.81 14.76 -23.73
CA VAL A 166 7.97 13.80 -24.82
C VAL A 166 6.61 13.28 -25.28
N ASN A 167 5.72 12.94 -24.34
CA ASN A 167 4.37 12.47 -24.64
C ASN A 167 3.52 13.52 -25.39
N ASP A 168 3.70 14.80 -25.06
CA ASP A 168 3.07 15.96 -25.70
C ASP A 168 3.74 16.32 -27.04
N ALA A 169 4.73 15.53 -27.49
CA ALA A 169 5.52 15.74 -28.71
C ALA A 169 6.23 17.10 -28.77
N CYS A 170 6.56 17.67 -27.60
CA CYS A 170 7.39 18.88 -27.52
C CYS A 170 8.87 18.55 -27.76
N PHE A 171 9.32 17.37 -27.34
CA PHE A 171 10.67 16.85 -27.59
C PHE A 171 10.64 15.44 -28.19
N PRO A 172 11.58 15.09 -29.08
CA PRO A 172 11.71 13.74 -29.63
C PRO A 172 12.09 12.67 -28.59
N THR A 173 12.99 13.00 -27.66
CA THR A 173 13.48 12.07 -26.62
C THR A 173 13.68 12.80 -25.29
N ILE A 174 13.70 12.05 -24.18
CA ILE A 174 13.82 12.61 -22.84
C ILE A 174 15.17 13.29 -22.61
N GLU A 175 16.23 12.84 -23.27
CA GLU A 175 17.58 13.42 -23.18
C GLU A 175 17.64 14.84 -23.75
N GLN A 176 16.71 15.18 -24.66
CA GLN A 176 16.62 16.52 -25.24
C GLN A 176 15.76 17.47 -24.40
N VAL A 177 14.99 16.95 -23.43
CA VAL A 177 14.22 17.77 -22.51
C VAL A 177 15.18 18.40 -21.50
N PRO A 178 15.23 19.73 -21.38
CA PRO A 178 16.06 20.42 -20.39
C PRO A 178 15.80 19.90 -18.96
N THR A 179 16.82 19.97 -18.11
CA THR A 179 16.70 19.55 -16.70
C THR A 179 16.20 20.67 -15.80
N HIS A 180 16.29 21.92 -16.24
CA HIS A 180 15.92 23.09 -15.46
C HIS A 180 15.01 24.04 -16.26
N ALA A 181 14.17 24.76 -15.53
CA ALA A 181 13.29 25.79 -16.09
C ALA A 181 13.18 26.98 -15.13
N ILE A 182 12.68 28.10 -15.65
CA ILE A 182 12.22 29.25 -14.88
C ILE A 182 10.69 29.17 -14.83
N THR A 183 10.08 29.43 -13.67
CA THR A 183 8.62 29.38 -13.53
C THR A 183 8.09 30.40 -12.53
N LEU A 184 6.88 30.90 -12.77
CA LEU A 184 6.10 31.64 -11.78
C LEU A 184 5.70 30.70 -10.64
N THR A 185 5.86 31.18 -9.41
CA THR A 185 5.52 30.39 -8.22
C THR A 185 4.00 30.30 -8.01
N VAL A 186 3.57 29.35 -7.18
CA VAL A 186 2.15 29.17 -6.85
C VAL A 186 1.52 30.47 -6.32
N PRO A 187 2.11 31.20 -5.36
CA PRO A 187 1.55 32.48 -4.92
C PRO A 187 1.43 33.52 -6.04
N ALA A 188 2.41 33.60 -6.94
CA ALA A 188 2.36 34.53 -8.08
C ALA A 188 1.20 34.21 -9.03
N LEU A 189 0.96 32.93 -9.30
CA LEU A 189 -0.16 32.47 -10.13
C LEU A 189 -1.52 32.72 -9.45
N LEU A 190 -1.61 32.54 -8.13
CA LEU A 190 -2.84 32.73 -7.35
C LEU A 190 -3.20 34.18 -7.08
N ASN A 191 -2.25 35.11 -7.21
CA ASN A 191 -2.49 36.54 -6.97
C ASN A 191 -3.32 37.22 -8.10
N ALA A 192 -3.73 36.47 -9.11
CA ALA A 192 -4.55 36.98 -10.20
C ALA A 192 -5.99 37.30 -9.74
N SER A 193 -6.66 38.26 -10.38
CA SER A 193 -8.08 38.51 -10.08
C SER A 193 -9.04 37.46 -10.68
N PHE A 194 -8.57 36.69 -11.66
CA PHE A 194 -9.33 35.65 -12.35
C PHE A 194 -8.38 34.57 -12.87
N ILE A 195 -8.74 33.30 -12.68
CA ILE A 195 -7.98 32.18 -13.21
C ILE A 195 -8.86 31.39 -14.19
N SER A 196 -8.34 31.16 -15.40
CA SER A 196 -8.92 30.27 -16.41
C SER A 196 -8.00 29.07 -16.58
N CYS A 197 -8.44 27.91 -16.13
CA CYS A 197 -7.69 26.66 -16.20
C CYS A 197 -8.29 25.75 -17.30
N VAL A 198 -7.49 25.33 -18.28
CA VAL A 198 -7.93 24.49 -19.41
C VAL A 198 -7.23 23.14 -19.36
N VAL A 199 -8.00 22.06 -19.22
CA VAL A 199 -7.48 20.71 -18.94
C VAL A 199 -8.21 19.65 -19.79
N PRO A 200 -7.76 19.39 -21.03
CA PRO A 200 -8.32 18.34 -21.88
C PRO A 200 -7.66 16.97 -21.69
N GLY A 201 -8.38 15.92 -22.08
CA GLY A 201 -7.82 14.61 -22.38
C GLY A 201 -7.70 13.64 -21.20
N LYS A 202 -7.94 12.35 -21.50
CA LYS A 202 -7.99 11.24 -20.52
C LYS A 202 -6.76 11.09 -19.62
N TYR A 203 -5.59 11.49 -20.08
CA TYR A 203 -4.35 11.39 -19.31
C TYR A 203 -4.32 12.35 -18.12
N LYS A 204 -5.14 13.41 -18.15
CA LYS A 204 -5.29 14.36 -17.05
C LYS A 204 -6.34 13.93 -16.00
N LYS A 205 -7.02 12.79 -16.20
CA LYS A 205 -8.13 12.36 -15.35
C LYS A 205 -7.75 12.27 -13.86
N ASN A 206 -6.69 11.55 -13.53
CA ASN A 206 -6.25 11.36 -12.14
C ASN A 206 -5.80 12.70 -11.50
N ALA A 207 -5.04 13.50 -12.23
CA ALA A 207 -4.64 14.83 -11.76
C ALA A 207 -5.85 15.73 -11.48
N LEU A 208 -6.84 15.70 -12.37
CA LEU A 208 -8.04 16.51 -12.25
C LEU A 208 -8.92 16.04 -11.08
N GLU A 209 -9.07 14.73 -10.90
CA GLU A 209 -9.75 14.15 -9.74
C GLU A 209 -9.10 14.61 -8.44
N LYS A 210 -7.78 14.46 -8.30
CA LYS A 210 -7.03 14.93 -7.12
C LYS A 210 -7.14 16.44 -6.91
N SER A 211 -7.07 17.23 -7.98
CA SER A 211 -7.17 18.70 -7.91
C SER A 211 -8.55 19.16 -7.44
N LEU A 212 -9.61 18.47 -7.88
CA LEU A 212 -10.99 18.83 -7.57
C LEU A 212 -11.42 18.31 -6.21
N TYR A 213 -10.94 17.13 -5.83
CA TYR A 213 -11.56 16.35 -4.77
C TYR A 213 -10.60 15.81 -3.71
N GLY A 214 -9.29 15.81 -3.98
CA GLY A 214 -8.24 15.43 -3.03
C GLY A 214 -8.06 16.46 -1.90
N PRO A 215 -7.02 16.37 -1.07
CA PRO A 215 -6.70 17.38 -0.06
C PRO A 215 -6.04 18.60 -0.73
N ILE A 216 -6.04 19.75 -0.06
CA ILE A 216 -5.29 20.92 -0.54
C ILE A 216 -3.85 20.80 -0.04
N GLU A 217 -2.97 20.29 -0.89
CA GLU A 217 -1.57 20.00 -0.54
C GLU A 217 -0.61 20.10 -1.73
N THR A 218 0.68 20.25 -1.45
CA THR A 218 1.73 20.39 -2.47
C THR A 218 2.00 19.10 -3.25
N LEU A 219 1.54 17.94 -2.78
CA LEU A 219 1.56 16.69 -3.56
C LEU A 219 0.62 16.74 -4.79
N CYS A 220 -0.38 17.62 -4.77
CA CYS A 220 -1.19 17.97 -5.94
C CYS A 220 -1.33 19.51 -6.00
N PRO A 221 -0.35 20.22 -6.57
CA PRO A 221 -0.29 21.68 -6.51
C PRO A 221 -1.55 22.38 -7.00
N ALA A 222 -2.19 21.87 -8.05
CA ALA A 222 -3.45 22.38 -8.60
C ALA A 222 -4.64 22.35 -7.62
N SER A 223 -4.58 21.55 -6.55
CA SER A 223 -5.61 21.49 -5.49
C SER A 223 -5.85 22.85 -4.81
N ILE A 224 -4.82 23.72 -4.79
CA ILE A 224 -4.88 25.08 -4.22
C ILE A 224 -5.79 26.02 -5.03
N LEU A 225 -6.07 25.72 -6.30
CA LEU A 225 -6.97 26.52 -7.13
C LEU A 225 -8.40 26.58 -6.56
N ARG A 226 -8.75 25.64 -5.66
CA ARG A 226 -10.07 25.61 -5.00
C ARG A 226 -10.30 26.78 -4.05
N ILE A 227 -9.25 27.31 -3.41
CA ILE A 227 -9.37 28.46 -2.49
C ILE A 227 -9.36 29.81 -3.21
N HIS A 228 -9.02 29.84 -4.50
CA HIS A 228 -9.07 31.07 -5.29
C HIS A 228 -10.53 31.50 -5.51
N GLY A 229 -10.85 32.74 -5.15
CA GLY A 229 -12.23 33.27 -5.15
C GLY A 229 -12.90 33.32 -6.53
N ASP A 230 -12.12 33.32 -7.61
CA ASP A 230 -12.63 33.43 -8.98
C ASP A 230 -11.81 32.58 -9.97
N CYS A 231 -11.74 31.26 -9.70
CA CYS A 231 -11.09 30.28 -10.57
C CYS A 231 -12.12 29.45 -11.33
N HIS A 232 -11.98 29.40 -12.66
CA HIS A 232 -12.81 28.64 -13.58
C HIS A 232 -11.98 27.56 -14.28
N LEU A 233 -12.40 26.30 -14.11
CA LEU A 233 -11.82 25.13 -14.75
C LEU A 233 -12.69 24.70 -15.94
N PHE A 234 -12.08 24.56 -17.11
CA PHE A 234 -12.67 24.07 -18.34
C PHE A 234 -12.04 22.72 -18.70
N THR A 235 -12.88 21.69 -18.80
CA THR A 235 -12.46 20.31 -19.06
C THR A 235 -13.39 19.63 -20.06
N ASP A 236 -12.94 18.51 -20.62
CA ASP A 236 -13.76 17.61 -21.43
C ASP A 236 -14.20 16.37 -20.62
N LYS A 237 -15.16 15.62 -21.17
CA LYS A 237 -15.65 14.34 -20.60
C LYS A 237 -14.58 13.25 -20.50
N GLY A 238 -13.49 13.34 -21.25
CA GLY A 238 -12.39 12.38 -21.17
C GLY A 238 -11.53 12.58 -19.93
N ALA A 239 -11.32 13.84 -19.52
CA ALA A 239 -10.57 14.21 -18.32
C ALA A 239 -11.44 14.27 -17.06
N TYR A 240 -12.73 14.59 -17.16
CA TYR A 240 -13.60 14.83 -16.00
C TYR A 240 -14.27 13.56 -15.47
N THR A 241 -14.33 13.44 -14.14
CA THR A 241 -15.11 12.41 -13.43
C THR A 241 -16.24 13.07 -12.64
N GLU A 242 -17.46 12.62 -12.91
CA GLU A 242 -18.65 13.09 -12.21
C GLU A 242 -18.59 12.72 -10.72
N PRO A 243 -19.04 13.58 -9.79
CA PRO A 243 -19.06 13.27 -8.38
C PRO A 243 -19.81 11.99 -8.01
N SER A 244 -20.82 11.61 -8.78
CA SER A 244 -21.57 10.36 -8.61
C SER A 244 -20.80 9.10 -9.02
N GLN A 245 -19.77 9.26 -9.85
CA GLN A 245 -18.84 8.21 -10.26
C GLN A 245 -17.61 8.15 -9.36
N LEU A 246 -17.42 9.17 -8.51
CA LEU A 246 -16.40 9.15 -7.48
C LEU A 246 -16.91 8.27 -6.34
N HIS A 247 -16.24 7.14 -6.16
CA HIS A 247 -16.30 6.42 -4.91
C HIS A 247 -15.53 7.20 -3.86
N PHE A 248 -16.14 8.28 -3.35
CA PHE A 248 -15.70 8.86 -2.08
C PHE A 248 -16.02 7.83 -1.01
N GLU A 249 -15.02 7.04 -0.62
CA GLU A 249 -15.09 6.40 0.68
C GLU A 249 -15.20 7.54 1.71
N ARG A 250 -16.39 7.65 2.31
CA ARG A 250 -16.57 8.51 3.49
C ARG A 250 -15.47 8.17 4.47
N GLU A 251 -14.75 9.18 4.93
CA GLU A 251 -13.76 9.04 6.00
C GLU A 251 -14.37 8.17 7.11
N THR A 252 -13.72 7.05 7.41
CA THR A 252 -14.21 6.16 8.47
C THR A 252 -13.65 6.68 9.78
N ILE A 253 -14.53 7.06 10.71
CA ILE A 253 -14.14 7.36 12.08
C ILE A 253 -14.25 6.07 12.88
N GLY A 254 -13.17 5.69 13.54
CA GLY A 254 -13.11 4.50 14.38
C GLY A 254 -12.32 4.74 15.65
N LYS A 255 -12.40 3.78 16.57
CA LYS A 255 -11.58 3.76 17.78
C LYS A 255 -10.32 2.95 17.53
N ASP A 256 -9.16 3.54 17.78
CA ASP A 256 -7.91 2.79 17.80
C ASP A 256 -7.93 1.77 18.95
N LEU A 257 -7.67 0.50 18.66
CA LEU A 257 -7.76 -0.59 19.63
C LEU A 257 -6.75 -0.45 20.78
N PHE A 258 -5.58 0.13 20.53
CA PHE A 258 -4.47 0.17 21.48
C PHE A 258 -4.54 1.38 22.40
N THR A 259 -4.90 2.54 21.84
CA THR A 259 -4.95 3.81 22.56
C THR A 259 -6.35 4.16 23.05
N GLY A 260 -7.39 3.57 22.46
CA GLY A 260 -8.79 3.93 22.68
C GLY A 260 -9.18 5.30 22.09
N ASN A 261 -8.25 6.00 21.45
CA ASN A 261 -8.50 7.30 20.84
C ASN A 261 -9.31 7.18 19.55
N PHE A 262 -10.08 8.22 19.24
CA PHE A 262 -10.73 8.31 17.95
C PHE A 262 -9.71 8.64 16.86
N SER A 263 -9.73 7.84 15.81
CA SER A 263 -8.87 7.99 14.65
C SER A 263 -9.72 8.08 13.40
N LEU A 264 -9.18 8.75 12.38
CA LEU A 264 -9.81 8.88 11.08
C LEU A 264 -8.96 8.14 10.06
N LEU A 265 -9.61 7.23 9.34
CA LEU A 265 -9.02 6.65 8.15
C LEU A 265 -9.28 7.63 7.00
N ASN A 266 -8.25 8.38 6.62
CA ASN A 266 -8.32 9.32 5.52
C ASN A 266 -8.42 8.51 4.22
N SER A 267 -9.47 8.74 3.42
CA SER A 267 -9.74 7.98 2.20
C SER A 267 -8.80 8.32 1.03
N GLU A 268 -8.04 9.40 1.13
CA GLU A 268 -7.14 9.91 0.08
C GLU A 268 -5.73 9.34 0.21
N ASN A 269 -5.19 9.23 1.44
CA ASN A 269 -3.88 8.64 1.70
C ASN A 269 -3.96 7.22 2.30
N LYS A 270 -5.17 6.76 2.67
CA LYS A 270 -5.47 5.45 3.26
C LYS A 270 -4.57 5.10 4.44
N ARG A 271 -4.14 6.13 5.18
CA ARG A 271 -3.43 6.05 6.46
C ARG A 271 -4.35 6.46 7.60
N ILE A 272 -4.06 5.93 8.78
CA ILE A 272 -4.71 6.40 10.02
C ILE A 272 -4.08 7.73 10.40
N GLU A 273 -4.86 8.80 10.36
CA GLU A 273 -4.47 10.08 10.94
C GLU A 273 -4.88 10.10 12.41
N THR A 274 -3.88 9.97 13.29
CA THR A 274 -4.05 9.97 14.74
C THR A 274 -3.99 11.41 15.26
N GLN A 275 -5.17 12.02 15.41
CA GLN A 275 -5.58 13.00 16.44
C GLN A 275 -6.69 13.90 15.88
N ILE A 276 -7.95 13.50 16.07
CA ILE A 276 -9.09 14.41 15.91
C ILE A 276 -9.69 14.67 17.29
N LYS A 277 -9.76 15.96 17.67
CA LYS A 277 -10.49 16.42 18.86
C LYS A 277 -11.94 15.89 18.84
N PRO A 278 -12.55 15.65 20.01
CA PRO A 278 -13.71 14.77 20.13
C PRO A 278 -14.93 15.27 19.32
N LEU A 279 -15.48 14.40 18.47
CA LEU A 279 -16.80 14.55 17.86
C LEU A 279 -17.83 13.67 18.59
N ALA A 280 -19.07 14.15 18.63
CA ALA A 280 -20.02 13.98 19.74
C ALA A 280 -20.69 12.59 19.93
N LYS A 281 -20.98 12.32 21.22
CA LYS A 281 -22.13 11.64 21.86
C LYS A 281 -22.64 10.23 21.48
N ASP A 282 -22.11 9.52 20.49
CA ASP A 282 -22.55 8.14 20.21
C ASP A 282 -21.40 7.13 20.01
N SER A 283 -20.45 7.14 20.95
CA SER A 283 -19.20 6.36 20.88
C SER A 283 -19.37 4.84 20.87
N ASN A 284 -20.54 4.29 21.19
CA ASN A 284 -20.71 2.84 21.36
C ASN A 284 -20.98 2.08 20.06
N LYS A 285 -21.17 2.78 18.93
CA LYS A 285 -21.44 2.17 17.61
C LYS A 285 -20.32 2.34 16.58
N LEU A 286 -19.23 2.99 16.95
CA LEU A 286 -18.10 3.18 16.04
C LEU A 286 -17.28 1.89 15.90
N PRO A 287 -16.75 1.59 14.70
CA PRO A 287 -15.85 0.46 14.50
C PRO A 287 -14.51 0.69 15.22
N PHE A 288 -13.75 -0.38 15.38
CA PHE A 288 -12.38 -0.37 15.85
C PHE A 288 -11.40 -0.44 14.69
N PHE A 289 -10.25 0.20 14.87
CA PHE A 289 -9.08 0.11 14.00
C PHE A 289 -7.95 -0.61 14.73
N ALA A 290 -7.30 -1.52 14.03
CA ALA A 290 -6.11 -2.21 14.52
C ALA A 290 -5.19 -2.61 13.36
N PRO A 291 -3.90 -2.90 13.61
CA PRO A 291 -2.99 -3.40 12.59
C PRO A 291 -3.48 -4.71 11.96
N GLY A 292 -3.10 -4.94 10.70
CA GLY A 292 -3.30 -6.20 9.99
C GLY A 292 -2.84 -7.43 10.79
N LEU A 293 -3.67 -8.48 10.85
CA LEU A 293 -3.24 -9.73 11.45
C LEU A 293 -2.21 -10.44 10.54
N VAL A 294 -1.30 -11.19 11.17
CA VAL A 294 -0.21 -11.93 10.55
C VAL A 294 -0.19 -13.36 11.02
N ASP A 295 -0.31 -14.30 10.09
CA ASP A 295 -0.23 -15.72 10.40
C ASP A 295 1.01 -16.37 9.78
N LEU A 296 1.95 -16.78 10.62
CA LEU A 296 3.22 -17.35 10.15
C LEU A 296 3.15 -18.85 9.88
N GLN A 297 2.02 -19.49 10.15
CA GLN A 297 1.84 -20.92 9.93
C GLN A 297 0.41 -21.24 9.49
N VAL A 298 0.21 -21.43 8.19
CA VAL A 298 -1.07 -21.75 7.53
C VAL A 298 -0.85 -22.86 6.53
N ASN A 299 -1.35 -24.07 6.79
CA ASN A 299 -1.27 -25.21 5.87
C ASN A 299 -2.36 -25.16 4.79
N GLY A 300 -3.52 -24.58 5.14
CA GLY A 300 -4.66 -24.42 4.24
C GLY A 300 -5.83 -23.70 4.91
N VAL A 301 -6.81 -23.31 4.10
CA VAL A 301 -8.07 -22.67 4.52
C VAL A 301 -9.15 -22.84 3.46
N ASN A 302 -10.42 -22.82 3.88
CA ASN A 302 -11.62 -22.75 3.05
C ASN A 302 -11.64 -23.78 1.91
N GLY A 303 -11.27 -25.03 2.22
CA GLY A 303 -11.17 -26.15 1.29
C GLY A 303 -9.91 -26.15 0.42
N VAL A 304 -9.00 -25.21 0.60
CA VAL A 304 -7.70 -25.15 -0.09
C VAL A 304 -6.63 -25.71 0.82
N ASP A 305 -5.81 -26.62 0.28
CA ASP A 305 -4.61 -27.13 0.94
C ASP A 305 -3.37 -26.73 0.14
N PHE A 306 -2.43 -26.03 0.77
CA PHE A 306 -1.21 -25.59 0.08
C PHE A 306 -0.24 -26.74 -0.20
N ASN A 307 -0.49 -27.92 0.35
CA ASN A 307 0.29 -29.14 0.14
C ASN A 307 -0.33 -30.09 -0.90
N ASP A 308 -1.48 -29.72 -1.49
CA ASP A 308 -2.07 -30.45 -2.61
C ASP A 308 -1.32 -30.15 -3.93
N LEU A 309 -0.93 -31.20 -4.64
CA LEU A 309 -0.28 -31.09 -5.96
C LEU A 309 -1.17 -30.48 -7.03
N LEU A 310 -2.48 -30.50 -6.82
CA LEU A 310 -3.45 -29.87 -7.71
C LEU A 310 -3.70 -28.40 -7.38
N LEU A 311 -2.94 -27.80 -6.45
CA LEU A 311 -3.06 -26.40 -6.08
C LEU A 311 -3.02 -25.49 -7.32
N THR A 312 -4.11 -24.75 -7.52
CA THR A 312 -4.27 -23.84 -8.66
C THR A 312 -4.09 -22.37 -8.25
N LYS A 313 -4.11 -21.47 -9.25
CA LYS A 313 -4.13 -20.02 -9.02
C LYS A 313 -5.40 -19.60 -8.29
N GLU A 314 -6.54 -20.13 -8.73
CA GLU A 314 -7.86 -19.85 -8.18
C GLU A 314 -7.95 -20.30 -6.71
N ASP A 315 -7.27 -21.38 -6.34
CA ASP A 315 -7.16 -21.83 -4.96
C ASP A 315 -6.43 -20.83 -4.07
N LEU A 316 -5.28 -20.31 -4.53
CA LEU A 316 -4.54 -19.28 -3.78
C LEU A 316 -5.35 -17.99 -3.65
N GLU A 317 -6.04 -17.55 -4.70
CA GLU A 317 -6.90 -16.37 -4.67
C GLU A 317 -8.09 -16.55 -3.71
N ARG A 318 -8.68 -17.75 -3.67
CA ARG A 318 -9.74 -18.12 -2.73
C ARG A 318 -9.24 -18.13 -1.28
N ALA A 319 -8.06 -18.69 -1.04
CA ALA A 319 -7.43 -18.69 0.28
C ALA A 319 -7.14 -17.27 0.78
N VAL A 320 -6.55 -16.42 -0.08
CA VAL A 320 -6.31 -14.98 0.20
C VAL A 320 -7.62 -14.26 0.51
N THR A 321 -8.65 -14.45 -0.29
CA THR A 321 -9.97 -13.82 -0.06
C THR A 321 -10.55 -14.21 1.29
N TYR A 322 -10.46 -15.50 1.65
CA TYR A 322 -10.92 -15.98 2.95
C TYR A 322 -10.10 -15.37 4.10
N LEU A 323 -8.77 -15.42 4.04
CA LEU A 323 -7.89 -14.88 5.08
C LEU A 323 -8.11 -13.38 5.32
N LEU A 324 -8.24 -12.60 4.24
CA LEU A 324 -8.59 -11.18 4.33
C LEU A 324 -9.96 -10.97 4.99
N SER A 325 -10.95 -11.82 4.71
CA SER A 325 -12.25 -11.76 5.39
C SER A 325 -12.17 -12.01 6.90
N GLN A 326 -11.11 -12.65 7.37
CA GLN A 326 -10.82 -12.90 8.79
C GLN A 326 -9.80 -11.89 9.35
N GLY A 327 -9.45 -10.84 8.60
CA GLY A 327 -8.52 -9.79 9.04
C GLY A 327 -7.04 -10.16 8.93
N VAL A 328 -6.73 -11.35 8.38
CA VAL A 328 -5.36 -11.79 8.11
C VAL A 328 -4.87 -11.14 6.82
N SER A 329 -4.10 -10.06 7.00
CA SER A 329 -3.56 -9.24 5.92
C SER A 329 -2.26 -9.78 5.33
N SER A 330 -1.53 -10.58 6.10
CA SER A 330 -0.26 -11.19 5.71
C SER A 330 -0.19 -12.60 6.28
N PHE A 331 0.26 -13.57 5.49
CA PHE A 331 0.40 -14.94 5.97
C PHE A 331 1.51 -15.71 5.25
N PHE A 332 1.92 -16.83 5.84
CA PHE A 332 2.90 -17.75 5.29
C PHE A 332 2.21 -19.07 4.91
N PRO A 333 1.98 -19.34 3.60
CA PRO A 333 1.65 -20.68 3.17
C PRO A 333 2.75 -21.63 3.64
N THR A 334 2.33 -22.65 4.39
CA THR A 334 3.19 -23.59 5.07
C THR A 334 3.25 -24.88 4.28
N LEU A 335 4.45 -25.18 3.77
CA LEU A 335 4.70 -26.43 3.08
C LEU A 335 5.35 -27.42 4.04
N ILE A 336 4.67 -28.54 4.27
CA ILE A 336 5.12 -29.56 5.20
C ILE A 336 6.02 -30.59 4.52
N THR A 337 6.50 -31.55 5.30
CA THR A 337 7.40 -32.60 4.84
C THR A 337 6.77 -33.45 3.73
N ASN A 338 7.34 -33.35 2.52
CA ASN A 338 6.86 -34.03 1.32
C ASN A 338 8.03 -34.38 0.39
N GLU A 339 7.74 -35.10 -0.70
CA GLU A 339 8.74 -35.41 -1.73
C GLU A 339 9.36 -34.12 -2.31
N LYS A 340 10.68 -34.12 -2.55
CA LYS A 340 11.44 -32.95 -3.03
C LYS A 340 10.83 -32.31 -4.29
N SER A 341 10.44 -33.13 -5.26
CA SER A 341 9.85 -32.70 -6.53
C SER A 341 8.52 -31.95 -6.31
N ARG A 342 7.72 -32.41 -5.34
CA ARG A 342 6.44 -31.81 -4.97
C ARG A 342 6.61 -30.46 -4.32
N ILE A 343 7.51 -30.34 -3.34
CA ILE A 343 7.84 -29.05 -2.71
C ILE A 343 8.32 -28.06 -3.78
N LEU A 344 9.22 -28.47 -4.69
CA LEU A 344 9.68 -27.61 -5.80
C LEU A 344 8.52 -27.16 -6.70
N SER A 345 7.57 -28.04 -7.00
CA SER A 345 6.40 -27.71 -7.81
C SER A 345 5.51 -26.67 -7.13
N LEU A 346 5.17 -26.89 -5.86
CA LEU A 346 4.33 -25.99 -5.06
C LEU A 346 4.97 -24.60 -4.89
N LEU A 347 6.27 -24.56 -4.58
CA LEU A 347 7.01 -23.30 -4.50
C LEU A 347 6.97 -22.51 -5.81
N ASN A 348 7.09 -23.19 -6.96
CA ASN A 348 6.98 -22.54 -8.27
C ASN A 348 5.57 -22.01 -8.55
N ILE A 349 4.53 -22.76 -8.17
CA ILE A 349 3.13 -22.32 -8.32
C ILE A 349 2.89 -21.06 -7.50
N ILE A 350 3.23 -21.08 -6.20
CA ILE A 350 3.08 -19.93 -5.31
C ILE A 350 3.84 -18.71 -5.84
N ARG A 351 5.11 -18.91 -6.24
CA ARG A 351 5.93 -17.83 -6.84
C ARG A 351 5.24 -17.22 -8.06
N LYS A 352 4.82 -18.05 -9.02
CA LYS A 352 4.22 -17.60 -10.27
C LYS A 352 2.92 -16.82 -10.02
N VAL A 353 2.07 -17.30 -9.11
CA VAL A 353 0.82 -16.60 -8.79
C VAL A 353 1.08 -15.27 -8.11
N CYS A 354 2.08 -15.19 -7.21
CA CYS A 354 2.50 -13.91 -6.64
C CYS A 354 3.05 -12.95 -7.71
N GLU A 355 3.78 -13.43 -8.72
CA GLU A 355 4.27 -12.58 -9.81
C GLU A 355 3.12 -12.05 -10.70
N GLU A 356 2.03 -12.81 -10.84
CA GLU A 356 0.89 -12.47 -11.71
C GLU A 356 -0.22 -11.68 -11.01
N ASN A 357 -0.39 -11.82 -9.69
CA ASN A 357 -1.49 -11.23 -8.93
C ASN A 357 -0.95 -10.34 -7.79
N PRO A 358 -1.02 -9.00 -7.94
CA PRO A 358 -0.49 -8.06 -6.94
C PRO A 358 -1.11 -8.20 -5.54
N LEU A 359 -2.39 -8.56 -5.43
CA LEU A 359 -3.04 -8.74 -4.14
C LEU A 359 -2.55 -10.01 -3.43
N VAL A 360 -2.43 -11.12 -4.17
CA VAL A 360 -1.86 -12.36 -3.62
C VAL A 360 -0.41 -12.12 -3.20
N ASN A 361 0.36 -11.42 -4.04
CA ASN A 361 1.75 -11.06 -3.77
C ASN A 361 1.92 -10.32 -2.45
N SER A 362 1.06 -9.33 -2.20
CA SER A 362 1.17 -8.50 -1.00
C SER A 362 0.71 -9.28 0.25
N CYS A 363 -0.23 -10.22 0.12
CA CYS A 363 -0.72 -11.05 1.24
C CYS A 363 0.24 -12.19 1.62
N ILE A 364 0.98 -12.75 0.65
CA ILE A 364 1.99 -13.79 0.91
C ILE A 364 3.32 -13.12 1.24
N ALA A 365 3.50 -12.78 2.52
CA ALA A 365 4.68 -12.08 3.02
C ALA A 365 5.94 -12.95 3.06
N GLY A 366 5.77 -14.28 3.02
CA GLY A 366 6.85 -15.26 2.98
C GLY A 366 6.29 -16.68 2.87
N ILE A 367 7.17 -17.66 2.80
CA ILE A 367 6.84 -19.09 2.86
C ILE A 367 7.49 -19.68 4.11
N HIS A 368 6.73 -20.53 4.79
CA HIS A 368 7.20 -21.38 5.87
C HIS A 368 7.42 -22.79 5.34
N LEU A 369 8.65 -23.31 5.45
CA LEU A 369 8.91 -24.74 5.26
C LEU A 369 8.93 -25.45 6.62
N GLU A 370 7.93 -26.28 6.88
CA GLU A 370 7.86 -27.10 8.08
C GLU A 370 8.45 -28.49 7.82
N GLY A 371 9.77 -28.60 8.01
CA GLY A 371 10.58 -29.71 7.54
C GLY A 371 11.11 -29.52 6.11
N PRO A 372 11.61 -30.58 5.44
CA PRO A 372 11.60 -32.00 5.83
C PRO A 372 12.67 -32.42 6.85
N PHE A 373 13.44 -31.47 7.40
CA PHE A 373 14.55 -31.73 8.32
C PHE A 373 14.10 -31.89 9.78
N ILE A 374 13.16 -32.79 10.02
CA ILE A 374 12.51 -33.00 11.32
C ILE A 374 12.84 -34.37 11.92
N SER A 375 12.55 -34.56 13.21
CA SER A 375 12.81 -35.81 13.90
C SER A 375 11.88 -36.91 13.39
N SER A 376 12.43 -38.11 13.15
CA SER A 376 11.65 -39.29 12.78
C SER A 376 11.05 -40.02 13.99
N LEU A 377 11.34 -39.56 15.21
CA LEU A 377 10.86 -40.17 16.44
C LEU A 377 9.36 -39.97 16.61
N GLU A 378 8.69 -40.98 17.15
CA GLU A 378 7.25 -40.92 17.41
C GLU A 378 6.92 -39.82 18.43
N GLY A 379 5.78 -39.14 18.23
CA GLY A 379 5.41 -37.94 18.97
C GLY A 379 6.09 -36.68 18.42
N ALA A 380 7.41 -36.71 18.24
CA ALA A 380 8.19 -35.60 17.69
C ALA A 380 7.86 -35.31 16.22
N ARG A 381 7.63 -36.35 15.42
CA ARG A 381 7.29 -36.22 13.99
C ARG A 381 5.96 -35.50 13.73
N GLY A 382 5.02 -35.55 14.68
CA GLY A 382 3.63 -35.17 14.44
C GLY A 382 3.00 -35.91 13.24
N ALA A 383 2.19 -35.19 12.46
CA ALA A 383 1.46 -35.69 11.30
C ALA A 383 2.33 -35.84 10.02
N HIS A 384 3.63 -35.57 10.10
CA HIS A 384 4.50 -35.59 8.92
C HIS A 384 4.76 -37.02 8.41
N ASN A 385 4.81 -37.19 7.09
CA ASN A 385 5.07 -38.49 6.49
C ASN A 385 6.55 -38.90 6.65
N SER A 386 6.79 -39.99 7.38
CA SER A 386 8.16 -40.48 7.67
C SER A 386 8.99 -40.81 6.45
N ASN A 387 8.36 -41.15 5.31
CA ASN A 387 9.08 -41.51 4.08
C ASN A 387 9.80 -40.32 3.44
N TYR A 388 9.40 -39.10 3.79
CA TYR A 388 9.95 -37.87 3.19
C TYR A 388 10.82 -37.06 4.15
N ILE A 389 11.02 -37.54 5.38
CA ILE A 389 11.95 -36.94 6.34
C ILE A 389 13.38 -37.06 5.79
N GLN A 390 14.14 -35.99 5.93
CA GLN A 390 15.48 -35.89 5.35
C GLN A 390 16.49 -35.33 6.34
N LYS A 391 17.76 -35.66 6.11
CA LYS A 391 18.86 -35.03 6.82
C LYS A 391 18.97 -33.56 6.40
N PRO A 392 19.38 -32.65 7.31
CA PRO A 392 19.70 -31.26 6.98
C PRO A 392 20.58 -31.14 5.73
N ASP A 393 20.09 -30.41 4.71
CA ASP A 393 20.79 -30.24 3.44
C ASP A 393 20.65 -28.80 2.93
N TRP A 394 21.76 -28.06 3.00
CA TRP A 394 21.83 -26.68 2.52
C TRP A 394 21.62 -26.56 1.01
N ASN A 395 22.14 -27.51 0.21
CA ASN A 395 21.99 -27.45 -1.23
C ASN A 395 20.52 -27.60 -1.63
N LEU A 396 19.77 -28.40 -0.87
CA LEU A 396 18.33 -28.54 -1.06
C LEU A 396 17.59 -27.25 -0.68
N VAL A 397 17.93 -26.63 0.45
CA VAL A 397 17.36 -25.31 0.83
C VAL A 397 17.62 -24.26 -0.24
N GLN A 398 18.82 -24.22 -0.83
CA GLN A 398 19.11 -23.30 -1.94
C GLN A 398 18.24 -23.56 -3.17
N LYS A 399 17.99 -24.82 -3.52
CA LYS A 399 17.09 -25.17 -4.63
C LYS A 399 15.64 -24.75 -4.34
N PHE A 400 15.16 -24.98 -3.12
CA PHE A 400 13.84 -24.52 -2.70
C PHE A 400 13.77 -22.99 -2.72
N GLN A 401 14.79 -22.30 -2.23
CA GLN A 401 14.83 -20.85 -2.20
C GLN A 401 14.80 -20.25 -3.61
N GLN A 402 15.54 -20.86 -4.55
CA GLN A 402 15.48 -20.50 -5.97
C GLN A 402 14.08 -20.72 -6.57
N ALA A 403 13.46 -21.89 -6.35
CA ALA A 403 12.13 -22.20 -6.88
C ALA A 403 11.04 -21.25 -6.34
N SER A 404 11.20 -20.81 -5.09
CA SER A 404 10.29 -19.86 -4.43
C SER A 404 10.49 -18.39 -4.85
N GLY A 405 11.60 -18.08 -5.54
CA GLY A 405 11.97 -16.69 -5.84
C GLY A 405 12.45 -15.91 -4.61
N GLY A 406 13.10 -16.58 -3.65
CA GLY A 406 13.60 -15.93 -2.42
C GLY A 406 12.55 -15.73 -1.32
N ARG A 407 11.38 -16.36 -1.46
CA ARG A 407 10.23 -16.17 -0.57
C ARG A 407 10.25 -17.04 0.69
N ILE A 408 11.10 -18.05 0.80
CA ILE A 408 11.21 -18.80 2.06
C ILE A 408 11.85 -17.89 3.09
N LYS A 409 11.10 -17.59 4.16
CA LYS A 409 11.51 -16.72 5.26
C LYS A 409 11.55 -17.44 6.60
N LEU A 410 10.93 -18.62 6.70
CA LEU A 410 10.91 -19.43 7.91
C LEU A 410 11.11 -20.91 7.57
N ILE A 411 11.98 -21.58 8.33
CA ILE A 411 12.16 -23.05 8.25
C ILE A 411 12.04 -23.64 9.66
N THR A 412 11.13 -24.59 9.86
CA THR A 412 11.13 -25.46 11.05
C THR A 412 12.02 -26.67 10.83
N LEU A 413 12.90 -26.97 11.79
CA LEU A 413 13.73 -28.17 11.77
C LEU A 413 13.98 -28.73 13.17
N ALA A 414 14.44 -29.98 13.21
CA ALA A 414 14.90 -30.66 14.42
C ALA A 414 16.42 -30.48 14.60
N PRO A 415 16.88 -29.71 15.60
CA PRO A 415 18.29 -29.39 15.77
C PRO A 415 19.16 -30.58 16.19
N GLU A 416 18.59 -31.67 16.69
CA GLU A 416 19.35 -32.89 17.04
C GLU A 416 19.86 -33.68 15.83
N LEU A 417 19.38 -33.36 14.61
CA LEU A 417 19.80 -34.05 13.41
C LEU A 417 21.25 -33.68 13.02
N THR A 418 22.02 -34.69 12.60
CA THR A 418 23.39 -34.47 12.12
C THR A 418 23.43 -33.46 10.98
N GLY A 419 24.18 -32.38 11.15
CA GLY A 419 24.31 -31.29 10.17
C GLY A 419 23.39 -30.10 10.41
N ALA A 420 22.44 -30.17 11.37
CA ALA A 420 21.48 -29.12 11.63
C ALA A 420 22.15 -27.79 12.01
N MET A 421 23.15 -27.78 12.89
CA MET A 421 23.88 -26.55 13.28
C MET A 421 24.49 -25.81 12.09
N GLY A 422 25.09 -26.57 11.16
CA GLY A 422 25.65 -26.01 9.94
C GLY A 422 24.57 -25.44 9.01
N LEU A 423 23.40 -26.07 8.96
CA LEU A 423 22.25 -25.57 8.21
C LEU A 423 21.67 -24.30 8.84
N ILE A 424 21.39 -24.31 10.15
CA ILE A 424 20.87 -23.16 10.91
C ILE A 424 21.73 -21.92 10.66
N LYS A 425 23.06 -22.06 10.81
CA LYS A 425 24.01 -20.96 10.60
C LYS A 425 23.98 -20.39 9.17
N LYS A 426 23.75 -21.24 8.17
CA LYS A 426 23.64 -20.79 6.77
C LYS A 426 22.31 -20.11 6.49
N CYS A 427 21.20 -20.66 6.99
CA CYS A 427 19.88 -20.05 6.91
C CYS A 427 19.86 -18.66 7.54
N HIS A 428 20.35 -18.53 8.78
CA HIS A 428 20.43 -17.26 9.49
C HIS A 428 21.24 -16.21 8.71
N LYS A 429 22.43 -16.59 8.20
CA LYS A 429 23.25 -15.71 7.34
C LYS A 429 22.58 -15.31 6.03
N SER A 430 21.60 -16.08 5.55
CA SER A 430 20.82 -15.78 4.34
C SER A 430 19.49 -15.07 4.64
N GLY A 431 19.27 -14.62 5.88
CA GLY A 431 18.04 -13.92 6.28
C GLY A 431 16.81 -14.83 6.33
N ILE A 432 17.00 -16.13 6.57
CA ILE A 432 15.93 -17.11 6.78
C ILE A 432 15.86 -17.40 8.28
N ASN A 433 14.71 -17.13 8.91
CA ASN A 433 14.45 -17.48 10.29
C ASN A 433 14.38 -19.01 10.44
N VAL A 434 14.90 -19.51 11.57
CA VAL A 434 14.94 -20.95 11.84
C VAL A 434 14.25 -21.22 13.16
N ALA A 435 13.23 -22.08 13.07
CA ALA A 435 12.46 -22.51 14.21
C ALA A 435 12.81 -23.95 14.62
N ILE A 436 12.85 -24.17 15.92
CA ILE A 436 12.94 -25.49 16.53
C ILE A 436 11.52 -26.05 16.61
N GLY A 437 11.30 -27.21 16.01
CA GLY A 437 10.02 -27.89 16.05
C GLY A 437 10.16 -29.31 15.54
N HIS A 438 9.19 -30.15 15.87
CA HIS A 438 9.22 -31.58 15.57
C HIS A 438 10.52 -32.25 16.01
N SER A 439 10.91 -31.97 17.25
CA SER A 439 12.24 -32.23 17.81
C SER A 439 12.14 -32.85 19.20
N LEU A 440 13.14 -33.64 19.56
CA LEU A 440 13.42 -34.11 20.93
C LEU A 440 14.82 -33.70 21.40
N ALA A 441 15.32 -32.56 20.90
CA ALA A 441 16.60 -32.03 21.29
C ALA A 441 16.68 -31.80 22.81
N SER A 442 17.83 -32.12 23.39
CA SER A 442 18.15 -31.76 24.78
C SER A 442 18.45 -30.27 24.90
N ASP A 443 18.35 -29.75 26.12
CA ASP A 443 18.82 -28.42 26.54
C ASP A 443 20.11 -27.96 25.82
N LYS A 444 21.18 -28.75 25.87
CA LYS A 444 22.46 -28.41 25.24
C LYS A 444 22.36 -28.24 23.73
N ILE A 445 21.59 -29.09 23.05
CA ILE A 445 21.41 -29.01 21.59
C ILE A 445 20.56 -27.78 21.24
N ILE A 446 19.57 -27.44 22.06
CA ILE A 446 18.75 -26.23 21.90
C ILE A 446 19.63 -24.98 22.05
N GLU A 447 20.51 -24.93 23.06
CA GLU A 447 21.48 -23.84 23.23
C GLU A 447 22.42 -23.72 22.02
N GLU A 448 22.96 -24.83 21.53
CA GLU A 448 23.79 -24.85 20.31
C GLU A 448 23.01 -24.35 19.08
N ALA A 449 21.73 -24.71 18.94
CA ALA A 449 20.86 -24.24 17.86
C ALA A 449 20.65 -22.72 17.92
N VAL A 450 20.39 -22.19 19.12
CA VAL A 450 20.24 -20.75 19.36
C VAL A 450 21.53 -20.01 19.03
N LEU A 451 22.69 -20.51 19.48
CA LEU A 451 24.00 -19.96 19.13
C LEU A 451 24.29 -20.01 17.62
N ALA A 452 23.74 -21.01 16.92
CA ALA A 452 23.84 -21.10 15.47
C ALA A 452 22.89 -20.14 14.74
N GLY A 453 21.86 -19.60 15.40
CA GLY A 453 20.93 -18.61 14.86
C GLY A 453 19.45 -19.02 14.85
N ALA A 454 19.06 -20.12 15.50
CA ALA A 454 17.65 -20.46 15.69
C ALA A 454 17.01 -19.48 16.68
N ASN A 455 15.80 -19.00 16.36
CA ASN A 455 15.17 -17.88 17.08
C ASN A 455 13.67 -18.08 17.38
N LEU A 456 13.09 -19.21 17.02
CA LEU A 456 11.67 -19.53 17.24
C LEU A 456 11.51 -20.97 17.72
N SER A 457 10.49 -21.21 18.55
CA SER A 457 9.90 -22.54 18.78
C SER A 457 8.56 -22.60 18.05
N THR A 458 8.43 -23.52 17.09
CA THR A 458 7.18 -23.73 16.33
C THR A 458 6.12 -24.35 17.24
N HIS A 459 4.90 -23.80 17.21
CA HIS A 459 3.66 -24.26 17.86
C HIS A 459 3.90 -24.96 19.21
N LEU A 460 4.65 -24.29 20.09
CA LEU A 460 5.21 -24.91 21.29
C LEU A 460 4.14 -25.61 22.13
N GLY A 461 4.40 -26.87 22.49
CA GLY A 461 3.44 -27.76 23.16
C GLY A 461 2.80 -28.80 22.23
N ASN A 462 2.95 -28.63 20.91
CA ASN A 462 2.53 -29.60 19.90
C ASN A 462 3.74 -30.38 19.36
N ALA A 463 3.47 -31.46 18.61
CA ALA A 463 4.50 -32.38 18.08
C ALA A 463 5.49 -32.84 19.17
N VAL A 464 4.95 -33.19 20.33
CA VAL A 464 5.68 -33.77 21.46
C VAL A 464 5.13 -35.16 21.81
N PRO A 465 5.95 -36.08 22.34
CA PRO A 465 5.49 -37.36 22.84
C PRO A 465 4.43 -37.21 23.94
N LEU A 466 3.48 -38.16 23.98
CA LEU A 466 2.45 -38.24 25.03
C LEU A 466 3.06 -38.33 26.44
N MET A 467 4.21 -38.99 26.55
CA MET A 467 4.97 -39.15 27.79
C MET A 467 6.31 -38.45 27.65
N LEU A 468 6.50 -37.35 28.39
CA LEU A 468 7.76 -36.64 28.50
C LEU A 468 8.41 -36.90 29.87
N PRO A 469 9.75 -36.98 29.94
CA PRO A 469 10.46 -36.97 31.21
C PRO A 469 10.18 -35.69 32.01
N ARG A 470 10.24 -35.80 33.34
CA ARG A 470 10.10 -34.63 34.23
C ARG A 470 11.22 -33.62 34.00
N HIS A 471 12.47 -34.11 34.02
CA HIS A 471 13.69 -33.39 33.66
C HIS A 471 14.71 -34.39 33.08
N PRO A 472 15.53 -34.00 32.08
CA PRO A 472 15.39 -32.79 31.25
C PRO A 472 14.06 -32.79 30.47
N ASN A 473 13.59 -31.63 29.99
CA ASN A 473 12.31 -31.53 29.29
C ASN A 473 12.32 -30.39 28.26
N LEU A 474 12.23 -30.77 26.99
CA LEU A 474 12.16 -29.92 25.81
C LEU A 474 11.28 -28.66 25.97
N LEU A 475 10.10 -28.80 26.59
CA LEU A 475 9.17 -27.68 26.75
C LEU A 475 9.72 -26.66 27.73
N TRP A 476 10.26 -27.11 28.87
CA TRP A 476 10.86 -26.22 29.87
C TRP A 476 12.13 -25.58 29.34
N ASP A 477 12.96 -26.32 28.61
CA ASP A 477 14.23 -25.84 28.07
C ASP A 477 14.00 -24.73 27.02
N GLN A 478 13.02 -24.90 26.13
CA GLN A 478 12.64 -23.86 25.17
C GLN A 478 11.91 -22.69 25.84
N LEU A 479 11.05 -22.94 26.83
CA LEU A 479 10.36 -21.88 27.57
C LEU A 479 11.32 -20.99 28.37
N ALA A 480 12.35 -21.58 28.98
CA ALA A 480 13.33 -20.85 29.77
C ALA A 480 14.34 -20.07 28.92
N ASN A 481 14.49 -20.39 27.63
CA ASN A 481 15.46 -19.73 26.77
C ASN A 481 14.96 -18.35 26.30
N ASP A 482 15.53 -17.27 26.85
CA ASP A 482 15.11 -15.90 26.53
C ASP A 482 15.34 -15.49 25.07
N SER A 483 16.20 -16.18 24.32
CA SER A 483 16.49 -15.85 22.92
C SER A 483 15.40 -16.34 21.96
N LEU A 484 14.61 -17.34 22.36
CA LEU A 484 13.58 -17.94 21.51
C LEU A 484 12.23 -17.22 21.66
N TYR A 485 11.67 -16.82 20.52
CA TYR A 485 10.23 -16.61 20.38
C TYR A 485 9.48 -17.94 20.43
N VAL A 486 8.18 -17.90 20.70
CA VAL A 486 7.30 -19.07 20.64
C VAL A 486 6.05 -18.74 19.84
N SER A 487 5.68 -19.62 18.90
CA SER A 487 4.37 -19.57 18.28
C SER A 487 3.41 -20.52 18.99
N LEU A 488 2.13 -20.15 19.07
CA LEU A 488 1.11 -20.89 19.82
C LEU A 488 -0.20 -21.01 19.02
N ILE A 489 -0.82 -22.19 19.09
CA ILE A 489 -2.16 -22.45 18.56
C ILE A 489 -3.16 -22.29 19.71
N ALA A 490 -3.91 -21.19 19.69
CA ALA A 490 -4.85 -20.81 20.75
C ALA A 490 -6.32 -21.10 20.37
N ASP A 491 -6.60 -22.29 19.83
CA ASP A 491 -7.93 -22.67 19.32
C ASP A 491 -8.87 -23.29 20.38
N GLY A 492 -8.33 -23.57 21.56
CA GLY A 492 -9.01 -24.23 22.67
C GLY A 492 -9.02 -25.76 22.60
N PHE A 493 -8.31 -26.36 21.65
CA PHE A 493 -8.22 -27.80 21.45
C PHE A 493 -6.78 -28.32 21.53
N HIS A 494 -5.83 -27.63 20.90
CA HIS A 494 -4.43 -28.08 20.83
C HIS A 494 -3.70 -27.88 22.16
N LEU A 495 -3.86 -26.70 22.76
CA LEU A 495 -3.16 -26.34 24.00
C LEU A 495 -4.17 -26.11 25.12
N GLY A 496 -3.94 -26.77 26.26
CA GLY A 496 -4.73 -26.58 27.47
C GLY A 496 -4.55 -25.18 28.07
N GLU A 497 -5.58 -24.66 28.72
CA GLU A 497 -5.57 -23.31 29.31
C GLU A 497 -4.42 -23.07 30.29
N SER A 498 -4.07 -24.09 31.09
CA SER A 498 -2.96 -24.01 32.05
C SER A 498 -1.61 -23.85 31.35
N PHE A 499 -1.41 -24.57 30.24
CA PHE A 499 -0.20 -24.46 29.44
C PHE A 499 -0.07 -23.08 28.83
N LEU A 500 -1.13 -22.59 28.14
CA LEU A 500 -1.16 -21.24 27.57
C LEU A 500 -0.84 -20.18 28.63
N LYS A 501 -1.48 -20.24 29.81
CA LYS A 501 -1.21 -19.28 30.90
C LYS A 501 0.25 -19.31 31.38
N VAL A 502 0.89 -20.48 31.42
CA VAL A 502 2.31 -20.58 31.77
C VAL A 502 3.17 -19.96 30.67
N VAL A 503 2.96 -20.34 29.41
CA VAL A 503 3.75 -19.79 28.30
C VAL A 503 3.63 -18.27 28.21
N LEU A 504 2.41 -17.73 28.29
CA LEU A 504 2.15 -16.29 28.22
C LEU A 504 2.84 -15.50 29.35
N LYS A 505 2.92 -16.08 30.55
CA LYS A 505 3.62 -15.46 31.68
C LYS A 505 5.14 -15.53 31.55
N THR A 506 5.66 -16.64 31.02
CA THR A 506 7.10 -16.85 30.90
C THR A 506 7.70 -16.08 29.72
N LYS A 507 7.04 -16.10 28.56
CA LYS A 507 7.58 -15.51 27.32
C LYS A 507 7.18 -14.06 27.08
N GLY A 508 6.08 -13.60 27.68
CA GLY A 508 5.61 -12.22 27.54
C GLY A 508 5.53 -11.79 26.07
N GLU A 509 6.32 -10.77 25.71
CA GLU A 509 6.40 -10.16 24.37
C GLU A 509 7.03 -11.06 23.30
N LYS A 510 7.55 -12.24 23.67
CA LYS A 510 8.11 -13.23 22.74
C LYS A 510 7.15 -14.37 22.41
N ALA A 511 5.88 -14.29 22.83
CA ALA A 511 4.85 -15.24 22.46
C ALA A 511 3.89 -14.62 21.43
N PHE A 512 3.69 -15.30 20.30
CA PHE A 512 2.71 -14.89 19.29
C PHE A 512 1.82 -16.05 18.85
N LEU A 513 0.70 -15.72 18.23
CA LEU A 513 -0.28 -16.68 17.75
C LEU A 513 -0.01 -17.09 16.30
N VAL A 514 -0.29 -18.35 16.01
CA VAL A 514 -0.44 -18.90 14.66
C VAL A 514 -1.70 -19.74 14.63
N SER A 515 -2.32 -19.88 13.47
CA SER A 515 -3.48 -20.78 13.36
C SER A 515 -3.06 -22.24 13.22
N ASP A 516 -1.95 -22.49 12.52
CA ASP A 516 -1.59 -23.81 11.98
C ASP A 516 -2.76 -24.43 11.20
N SER A 517 -3.61 -23.58 10.62
CA SER A 517 -4.89 -24.01 10.07
C SER A 517 -4.69 -24.92 8.87
N THR A 518 -5.59 -25.88 8.74
CA THR A 518 -5.67 -26.79 7.60
C THR A 518 -6.81 -26.39 6.68
N MET A 519 -6.94 -27.08 5.53
CA MET A 519 -8.01 -26.84 4.56
C MET A 519 -9.43 -26.82 5.17
N PHE A 520 -9.63 -27.46 6.32
CA PHE A 520 -10.90 -27.53 7.04
C PHE A 520 -11.32 -26.21 7.70
N CYS A 521 -10.39 -25.27 7.90
CA CYS A 521 -10.70 -23.96 8.44
C CYS A 521 -11.68 -23.22 7.53
N GLY A 522 -12.80 -22.71 8.09
CA GLY A 522 -13.85 -22.06 7.30
C GLY A 522 -14.79 -23.00 6.53
N MET A 523 -14.56 -24.32 6.60
CA MET A 523 -15.53 -25.31 6.10
C MET A 523 -16.68 -25.51 7.10
N LYS A 524 -17.80 -26.06 6.64
CA LYS A 524 -18.93 -26.41 7.51
C LYS A 524 -18.60 -27.65 8.33
N ALA A 525 -19.27 -27.82 9.48
CA ALA A 525 -19.19 -29.07 10.22
C ALA A 525 -19.64 -30.25 9.36
N GLY A 526 -18.95 -31.38 9.46
CA GLY A 526 -19.19 -32.56 8.63
C GLY A 526 -18.07 -33.58 8.67
N GLU A 527 -18.28 -34.68 7.95
CA GLU A 527 -17.27 -35.71 7.73
C GLU A 527 -16.57 -35.48 6.38
N TYR A 528 -15.25 -35.60 6.38
CA TYR A 528 -14.42 -35.36 5.20
C TYR A 528 -13.36 -36.44 5.04
N LYS A 529 -12.83 -36.55 3.82
CA LYS A 529 -11.60 -37.31 3.53
C LYS A 529 -10.47 -36.33 3.31
N SER A 530 -9.43 -36.44 4.12
CA SER A 530 -8.21 -35.66 3.95
C SER A 530 -7.41 -36.13 2.72
N HIS A 531 -6.55 -35.27 2.20
CA HIS A 531 -5.65 -35.59 1.08
C HIS A 531 -4.61 -36.68 1.45
N ILE A 532 -4.37 -36.91 2.75
CA ILE A 532 -3.56 -38.02 3.28
C ILE A 532 -4.32 -39.34 3.40
N GLY A 533 -5.60 -39.38 3.02
CA GLY A 533 -6.43 -40.60 2.94
C GLY A 533 -7.19 -40.95 4.22
N GLU A 534 -7.07 -40.13 5.27
CA GLU A 534 -7.72 -40.35 6.56
C GLU A 534 -9.10 -39.67 6.59
N GLU A 535 -10.10 -40.36 7.16
CA GLU A 535 -11.44 -39.80 7.41
C GLU A 535 -11.41 -38.93 8.68
N VAL A 536 -11.83 -37.68 8.55
CA VAL A 536 -11.86 -36.69 9.63
C VAL A 536 -13.28 -36.19 9.89
N VAL A 537 -13.52 -35.76 11.12
CA VAL A 537 -14.79 -35.15 11.56
C VAL A 537 -14.50 -33.75 12.05
N LEU A 538 -15.15 -32.76 11.42
CA LEU A 538 -15.17 -31.37 11.85
C LEU A 538 -16.48 -31.13 12.64
N GLU A 539 -16.35 -30.88 13.93
CA GLU A 539 -17.47 -30.61 14.83
C GLU A 539 -17.93 -29.13 14.73
N PRO A 540 -19.20 -28.81 15.09
CA PRO A 540 -19.70 -27.42 15.08
C PRO A 540 -18.94 -26.43 15.98
N ASN A 541 -18.24 -26.92 17.00
CA ASN A 541 -17.38 -26.11 17.87
C ASN A 541 -16.01 -25.81 17.23
N GLY A 542 -15.75 -26.32 16.03
CA GLY A 542 -14.49 -26.19 15.30
C GLY A 542 -13.42 -27.20 15.71
N LYS A 543 -13.74 -28.26 16.44
CA LYS A 543 -12.79 -29.34 16.75
C LYS A 543 -12.67 -30.28 15.54
N LEU A 544 -11.44 -30.54 15.13
CA LEU A 544 -11.12 -31.47 14.04
C LEU A 544 -10.44 -32.73 14.62
N SER A 545 -11.01 -33.90 14.35
CA SER A 545 -10.46 -35.17 14.85
C SER A 545 -10.55 -36.30 13.83
N LEU A 546 -9.69 -37.31 13.99
CA LEU A 546 -9.76 -38.55 13.21
C LEU A 546 -11.03 -39.32 13.57
N LYS A 547 -11.82 -39.70 12.56
CA LYS A 547 -13.10 -40.40 12.74
C LYS A 547 -12.96 -41.70 13.52
N TYR A 548 -11.87 -42.43 13.29
CA TYR A 548 -11.57 -43.72 13.94
C TYR A 548 -10.36 -43.63 14.90
N GLY A 549 -9.95 -42.41 15.29
CA GLY A 549 -8.75 -42.17 16.11
C GLY A 549 -9.02 -41.87 17.58
N ASN A 550 -10.20 -42.22 18.12
CA ASN A 550 -10.57 -42.00 19.52
C ASN A 550 -10.37 -40.55 20.02
N GLY A 551 -10.68 -39.56 19.18
CA GLY A 551 -10.58 -38.14 19.54
C GLY A 551 -9.19 -37.51 19.33
N LEU A 552 -8.25 -38.23 18.71
CA LEU A 552 -6.97 -37.67 18.25
C LEU A 552 -7.23 -36.53 17.25
N LEU A 553 -6.57 -35.39 17.46
CA LEU A 553 -6.68 -34.22 16.58
C LEU A 553 -6.07 -34.50 15.21
N ALA A 554 -6.65 -33.91 14.16
CA ALA A 554 -6.20 -34.06 12.78
C ALA A 554 -5.79 -32.70 12.16
N GLY A 555 -5.09 -31.88 12.94
CA GLY A 555 -4.71 -30.50 12.62
C GLY A 555 -5.71 -29.46 13.14
N ALA A 556 -5.43 -28.19 12.89
CA ALA A 556 -6.28 -27.08 13.31
C ALA A 556 -7.31 -26.69 12.24
N SER A 557 -8.51 -26.29 12.69
CA SER A 557 -9.62 -25.82 11.83
C SER A 557 -10.16 -24.46 12.24
N LYS A 558 -9.50 -23.78 13.18
CA LYS A 558 -9.81 -22.40 13.53
C LYS A 558 -8.80 -21.46 12.90
N ASN A 559 -9.24 -20.25 12.56
CA ASN A 559 -8.37 -19.20 12.04
C ASN A 559 -7.70 -18.40 13.17
N LEU A 560 -6.76 -17.54 12.78
CA LEU A 560 -6.00 -16.71 13.72
C LEU A 560 -6.87 -15.78 14.57
N LEU A 561 -7.91 -15.18 13.97
CA LEU A 561 -8.83 -14.27 14.67
C LEU A 561 -9.63 -15.00 15.74
N GLU A 562 -10.04 -16.24 15.49
CA GLU A 562 -10.66 -17.09 16.51
C GLU A 562 -9.70 -17.40 17.66
N GLY A 563 -8.39 -17.53 17.38
CA GLY A 563 -7.36 -17.64 18.41
C GLY A 563 -7.24 -16.37 19.28
N VAL A 564 -7.31 -15.19 18.65
CA VAL A 564 -7.39 -13.90 19.37
C VAL A 564 -8.63 -13.85 20.25
N GLN A 565 -9.80 -14.18 19.70
CA GLN A 565 -11.06 -14.21 20.45
C GLN A 565 -10.99 -15.19 21.63
N TYR A 566 -10.38 -16.36 21.45
CA TYR A 566 -10.24 -17.35 22.52
C TYR A 566 -9.44 -16.82 23.71
N LEU A 567 -8.34 -16.11 23.49
CA LEU A 567 -7.56 -15.50 24.58
C LEU A 567 -8.36 -14.43 25.34
N ILE A 568 -9.18 -13.66 24.62
CA ILE A 568 -10.06 -12.63 25.20
C ILE A 568 -11.16 -13.29 26.03
N ASP A 569 -11.89 -14.25 25.47
CA ASP A 569 -13.00 -14.95 26.12
C ASP A 569 -12.56 -15.67 27.41
N LYS A 570 -11.33 -16.20 27.41
CA LYS A 570 -10.72 -16.87 28.56
C LYS A 570 -10.07 -15.92 29.57
N ASN A 571 -10.18 -14.60 29.36
CA ASN A 571 -9.55 -13.57 30.18
C ASN A 571 -8.05 -13.81 30.37
N MET A 572 -7.38 -14.36 29.35
CA MET A 572 -5.93 -14.59 29.38
C MET A 572 -5.16 -13.34 28.96
N LYS A 573 -5.76 -12.54 28.07
CA LYS A 573 -5.24 -11.27 27.56
C LYS A 573 -6.36 -10.27 27.34
N SER A 574 -6.07 -8.98 27.47
CA SER A 574 -6.98 -7.93 27.01
C SER A 574 -7.09 -7.93 25.48
N PRO A 575 -8.13 -7.29 24.89
CA PRO A 575 -8.28 -7.23 23.43
C PRO A 575 -7.06 -6.69 22.68
N SER A 576 -6.41 -5.63 23.18
CA SER A 576 -5.21 -5.06 22.55
C SER A 576 -4.02 -6.00 22.63
N GLU A 577 -3.75 -6.61 23.79
CA GLU A 577 -2.65 -7.57 23.95
C GLU A 577 -2.86 -8.84 23.10
N ALA A 578 -4.08 -9.37 23.04
CA ALA A 578 -4.38 -10.54 22.24
C ALA A 578 -4.22 -10.24 20.74
N TRP A 579 -4.62 -9.05 20.30
CA TRP A 579 -4.43 -8.59 18.93
C TRP A 579 -2.94 -8.39 18.60
N GLU A 580 -2.18 -7.81 19.53
CA GLU A 580 -0.73 -7.60 19.41
C GLU A 580 0.02 -8.92 19.13
N MET A 581 -0.35 -9.97 19.84
CA MET A 581 0.17 -11.33 19.65
C MET A 581 -0.13 -11.93 18.28
N ALA A 582 -1.13 -11.44 17.56
CA ALA A 582 -1.50 -11.91 16.22
C ALA A 582 -1.14 -10.90 15.12
N SER A 583 -0.43 -9.82 15.45
CA SER A 583 -0.10 -8.73 14.51
C SER A 583 1.31 -8.19 14.72
N ILE A 584 1.52 -7.38 15.76
CA ILE A 584 2.75 -6.61 15.99
C ILE A 584 3.92 -7.54 16.35
N ILE A 585 3.71 -8.52 17.24
CA ILE A 585 4.78 -9.45 17.67
C ILE A 585 5.30 -10.29 16.49
N PRO A 586 4.46 -10.99 15.69
CA PRO A 586 4.97 -11.74 14.54
C PRO A 586 5.59 -10.84 13.46
N PHE A 587 5.11 -9.60 13.28
CA PHE A 587 5.78 -8.62 12.40
C PHE A 587 7.18 -8.25 12.90
N THR A 588 7.30 -7.98 14.19
CA THR A 588 8.57 -7.63 14.84
C THR A 588 9.55 -8.80 14.75
N PHE A 589 9.08 -10.03 14.96
CA PHE A 589 9.90 -11.23 14.81
C PHE A 589 10.49 -11.39 13.39
N LEU A 590 9.76 -10.96 12.35
CA LEU A 590 10.24 -11.03 10.97
C LEU A 590 11.18 -9.88 10.58
N ASP A 591 11.46 -8.93 11.47
CA ASP A 591 12.23 -7.71 11.18
C ASP A 591 11.66 -6.90 9.98
N ILE A 592 10.34 -6.97 9.75
CA ILE A 592 9.68 -6.20 8.70
C ILE A 592 9.22 -4.86 9.29
N SER A 593 9.65 -3.75 8.70
CA SER A 593 9.31 -2.40 9.19
C SER A 593 7.81 -2.14 9.13
N THR A 594 7.23 -1.77 10.29
CA THR A 594 5.86 -1.25 10.53
C THR A 594 4.77 -1.76 9.60
N ASN A 595 3.88 -2.59 10.14
CA ASN A 595 2.63 -2.95 9.50
C ASN A 595 1.79 -1.70 9.19
N GLN A 596 1.64 -1.36 7.91
CA GLN A 596 0.78 -0.25 7.44
C GLN A 596 -0.64 -0.71 7.13
N ASP A 597 -0.93 -2.01 7.26
CA ASP A 597 -2.24 -2.58 7.00
C ASP A 597 -3.18 -2.30 8.17
N VAL A 598 -4.42 -1.93 7.87
CA VAL A 598 -5.43 -1.53 8.84
C VAL A 598 -6.65 -2.43 8.70
N ILE A 599 -7.06 -3.01 9.82
CA ILE A 599 -8.28 -3.78 9.97
C ILE A 599 -9.33 -2.89 10.62
N ILE A 600 -10.50 -2.81 9.98
CA ILE A 600 -11.69 -2.18 10.51
C ILE A 600 -12.65 -3.28 10.91
N PHE A 601 -13.06 -3.29 12.18
CA PHE A 601 -13.94 -4.32 12.71
C PHE A 601 -14.96 -3.75 13.71
N SER A 602 -16.02 -4.50 13.97
CA SER A 602 -16.99 -4.21 15.01
C SER A 602 -17.03 -5.33 16.04
N LEU A 603 -17.50 -5.02 17.24
CA LEU A 603 -17.81 -6.01 18.26
C LEU A 603 -19.31 -6.28 18.30
N SER A 604 -19.68 -7.54 18.48
CA SER A 604 -21.06 -7.95 18.80
C SER A 604 -21.44 -7.56 20.22
N GLU A 605 -22.73 -7.68 20.58
CA GLU A 605 -23.18 -7.51 21.98
C GLU A 605 -22.50 -8.51 22.93
N LEU A 606 -22.11 -9.68 22.42
CA LEU A 606 -21.38 -10.72 23.15
C LEU A 606 -19.86 -10.56 23.06
N GLY A 607 -19.36 -9.46 22.49
CA GLY A 607 -17.92 -9.20 22.34
C GLY A 607 -17.23 -9.97 21.22
N GLN A 608 -17.98 -10.57 20.29
CA GLN A 608 -17.38 -11.26 19.12
C GLN A 608 -16.88 -10.25 18.09
N ILE A 609 -15.67 -10.48 17.58
CA ILE A 609 -15.04 -9.64 16.56
C ILE A 609 -15.60 -9.97 15.16
N PHE A 610 -16.04 -8.93 14.44
CA PHE A 610 -16.49 -9.02 13.05
C PHE A 610 -15.72 -8.06 12.15
N ILE A 611 -14.97 -8.62 11.19
CA ILE A 611 -14.18 -7.83 10.24
C ILE A 611 -15.09 -7.20 9.19
N GLN A 612 -15.02 -5.87 9.08
CA GLN A 612 -15.81 -5.09 8.13
C GLN A 612 -15.00 -4.73 6.89
N LYS A 613 -13.72 -4.36 7.08
CA LYS A 613 -12.83 -3.92 6.01
C LYS A 613 -11.37 -4.24 6.33
N VAL A 614 -10.60 -4.58 5.31
CA VAL A 614 -9.13 -4.67 5.37
C VAL A 614 -8.55 -3.70 4.37
N VAL A 615 -7.72 -2.78 4.85
CA VAL A 615 -6.93 -1.87 4.04
C VAL A 615 -5.49 -2.36 4.07
N LYS A 616 -4.97 -2.75 2.92
CA LYS A 616 -3.62 -3.27 2.74
C LYS A 616 -2.83 -2.35 1.84
N GLU A 617 -1.64 -1.92 2.29
CA GLU A 617 -0.79 -0.97 1.56
C GLU A 617 -1.56 0.28 1.06
N GLY A 618 -2.48 0.77 1.89
CA GLY A 618 -3.34 1.89 1.53
C GLY A 618 -4.32 1.57 0.39
N GLN A 619 -4.79 0.34 0.24
CA GLN A 619 -5.89 -0.04 -0.67
C GLN A 619 -6.88 -0.99 0.00
N VAL A 620 -8.16 -0.86 -0.31
CA VAL A 620 -9.17 -1.80 0.22
C VAL A 620 -8.96 -3.16 -0.43
N ALA A 621 -8.45 -4.11 0.36
CA ALA A 621 -8.22 -5.48 -0.04
C ALA A 621 -9.45 -6.37 0.23
N PHE A 622 -10.24 -6.03 1.24
CA PHE A 622 -11.50 -6.70 1.55
C PHE A 622 -12.50 -5.71 2.13
N GLN A 623 -13.77 -5.88 1.77
CA GLN A 623 -14.89 -5.17 2.37
C GLN A 623 -16.09 -6.10 2.42
N GLN A 624 -16.69 -6.23 3.60
CA GLN A 624 -17.93 -6.97 3.78
C GLN A 624 -19.05 -6.28 3.01
N LYS A 625 -19.78 -7.04 2.18
CA LYS A 625 -20.95 -6.52 1.48
C LYS A 625 -22.06 -6.30 2.51
N THR A 626 -22.49 -5.05 2.64
CA THR A 626 -23.64 -4.62 3.47
C THR A 626 -24.97 -5.11 2.92
#